data_AF-A0A9Q3CIS1-F1
#
_entry.id   AF-A0A9Q3CIS1-F1
#
_cell.length_a   1.000
_cell.length_b   1.000
_cell.length_c   1.000
_cell.angle_alpha   90.00
_cell.angle_beta   90.00
_cell.angle_gamma   90.00
#
_symmetry.space_group_name_H-M   'P 1'
#
loop_
_entity.id
_entity.type
_entity.pdbx_description
1 polymer ?
#
loop_
_entity_poly.entity_id
_entity_poly.type
_entity_poly.pdbx_seq_one_letter_code
_entity_poly.pdbx_strand_id
1 'polypeptide(L)'
;MTHNQIEIGCDRSGTPNANKSPSKTVTSRKLDCPFRLYARKYAKSTTWTLKVKNPENSHDATENIMAHPSFRKFNELETSQIAQMSESLLLPRQIQAQLCSQRESDRPAILQDIYNQVKKIKKDKLKGRRPIDSLIDTLKQENFVWSSARDLEGHINTLFFTHPLAIKLLHGFPHVILMDCTYKTNKYKMPLFHIFGFSSTNKTFSGAFCLMKNETEPSYTWALNQYIVKSCSPSSYCY
;
A
#
# COMPACT_ATOMS: atom_id res chain seq x y z
N MET A 1 -21.07 31.88 5.18
CA MET A 1 -20.76 32.38 6.54
C MET A 1 -19.31 32.83 6.53
N THR A 2 -19.02 34.12 6.71
CA THR A 2 -17.64 34.63 6.79
C THR A 2 -17.11 34.34 8.19
N HIS A 3 -16.17 33.40 8.30
CA HIS A 3 -15.46 33.13 9.56
C HIS A 3 -14.53 34.31 9.86
N ASN A 4 -15.04 35.31 10.58
CA ASN A 4 -14.29 36.49 11.03
C ASN A 4 -13.38 36.20 12.26
N GLN A 5 -13.21 34.93 12.60
CA GLN A 5 -12.65 34.42 13.85
C GLN A 5 -11.98 33.06 13.58
N ILE A 6 -10.70 32.93 13.94
CA ILE A 6 -9.94 31.68 13.87
C ILE A 6 -9.24 31.48 15.22
N GLU A 7 -9.38 30.29 15.82
CA GLU A 7 -8.60 29.89 16.99
C GLU A 7 -7.45 28.99 16.54
N ILE A 8 -6.24 29.27 17.01
CA ILE A 8 -5.01 28.53 16.69
C ILE A 8 -4.47 27.95 17.99
N GLY A 9 -4.12 26.67 18.01
CA GLY A 9 -3.57 26.00 19.19
C GLY A 9 -2.27 25.28 18.90
N CYS A 10 -1.58 24.87 19.96
CA CYS A 10 -0.39 24.02 19.86
C CYS A 10 -0.72 22.67 19.18
N ASP A 11 0.19 22.15 18.34
CA ASP A 11 0.03 20.84 17.67
C ASP A 11 0.08 19.64 18.64
N ARG A 12 0.58 19.87 19.86
CA ARG A 12 0.57 18.91 20.99
C ARG A 12 -0.64 19.09 21.92
N SER A 13 -1.64 19.89 21.53
CA SER A 13 -2.85 20.08 22.33
C SER A 13 -3.79 18.86 22.35
N GLY A 14 -4.59 18.78 23.41
CA GLY A 14 -5.58 17.73 23.66
C GLY A 14 -5.01 16.47 24.30
N THR A 15 -5.86 15.49 24.54
CA THR A 15 -5.49 14.25 25.22
C THR A 15 -5.28 13.09 24.24
N PRO A 16 -4.44 12.10 24.60
CA PRO A 16 -4.37 10.82 23.90
C PRO A 16 -5.75 10.16 23.82
N ASN A 17 -6.01 9.47 22.71
CA ASN A 17 -7.32 8.88 22.46
C ASN A 17 -7.49 7.60 23.28
N ALA A 18 -8.30 7.64 24.35
CA ALA A 18 -8.48 6.53 25.30
C ALA A 18 -9.12 5.27 24.69
N ASN A 19 -9.87 5.42 23.59
CA ASN A 19 -10.58 4.31 22.92
C ASN A 19 -9.71 3.45 21.99
N LYS A 20 -8.43 3.79 21.81
CA LYS A 20 -7.49 2.87 21.16
C LYS A 20 -6.93 1.95 22.23
N SER A 21 -7.21 0.65 22.11
CA SER A 21 -6.55 -0.37 22.92
C SER A 21 -5.04 -0.10 22.96
N PRO A 22 -4.39 -0.21 24.13
CA PRO A 22 -2.98 0.09 24.27
C PRO A 22 -2.17 -0.93 23.49
N SER A 23 -1.95 -0.66 22.21
CA SER A 23 -0.83 -1.24 21.48
C SER A 23 0.42 -0.68 22.13
N LYS A 24 1.32 -1.56 22.61
CA LYS A 24 2.56 -1.22 23.34
C LYS A 24 3.51 -0.27 22.58
N THR A 25 3.16 0.19 21.38
CA THR A 25 4.07 0.87 20.45
C THR A 25 3.60 2.25 19.97
N VAL A 26 2.39 2.71 20.34
CA VAL A 26 1.87 4.00 19.84
C VAL A 26 1.78 5.00 20.99
N THR A 27 2.85 5.76 21.19
CA THR A 27 2.85 6.92 22.08
C THR A 27 2.18 8.11 21.39
N SER A 28 1.25 8.76 22.09
CA SER A 28 0.63 10.00 21.61
C SER A 28 1.59 11.17 21.82
N ARG A 29 1.73 12.04 20.83
CA ARG A 29 2.49 13.31 20.97
C ARG A 29 1.70 14.41 21.68
N LYS A 30 0.42 14.16 21.97
CA LYS A 30 -0.44 15.13 22.64
C LYS A 30 -0.13 15.16 24.13
N LEU A 31 0.12 16.36 24.67
CA LEU A 31 0.52 16.66 26.05
C LEU A 31 -0.50 17.55 26.76
N ASP A 32 -1.72 17.58 26.23
CA ASP A 32 -2.80 18.46 26.68
C ASP A 32 -2.39 19.93 26.80
N CYS A 33 -1.54 20.39 25.88
CA CYS A 33 -1.01 21.75 25.91
C CYS A 33 -2.14 22.80 25.81
N PRO A 34 -2.28 23.70 26.81
CA PRO A 34 -3.40 24.63 26.89
C PRO A 34 -3.19 25.90 26.03
N PHE A 35 -2.01 26.08 25.45
CA PHE A 35 -1.66 27.24 24.62
C PHE A 35 -2.67 27.48 23.50
N ARG A 36 -3.21 28.70 23.43
CA ARG A 36 -4.18 29.13 22.40
C ARG A 36 -3.97 30.59 21.99
N LEU A 37 -4.10 30.84 20.70
CA LEU A 37 -4.17 32.14 20.08
C LEU A 37 -5.53 32.32 19.42
N TYR A 38 -5.96 33.57 19.30
CA TYR A 38 -7.18 33.94 18.61
C TYR A 38 -6.90 35.03 17.57
N ALA A 39 -7.21 34.74 16.31
CA ALA A 39 -7.14 35.69 15.21
C ALA A 39 -8.56 36.18 14.88
N ARG A 40 -8.76 37.50 14.90
CA ARG A 40 -10.02 38.17 14.57
C ARG A 40 -9.86 39.12 13.40
N LYS A 41 -10.82 39.09 12.48
CA LYS A 41 -11.00 40.10 11.44
C LYS A 41 -12.20 40.97 11.78
N TYR A 42 -12.03 42.29 11.76
CA TYR A 42 -13.16 43.20 11.95
C TYR A 42 -13.99 43.27 10.66
N ALA A 43 -15.32 43.36 10.78
CA ALA A 43 -16.25 43.20 9.66
C ALA A 43 -16.02 44.16 8.47
N LYS A 44 -15.40 45.32 8.70
CA LYS A 44 -15.08 46.34 7.68
C LYS A 44 -13.57 46.49 7.42
N SER A 45 -12.73 45.67 8.04
CA SER A 45 -11.28 45.77 7.95
C SER A 45 -10.70 44.62 7.13
N THR A 46 -9.63 44.90 6.38
CA THR A 46 -8.78 43.87 5.76
C THR A 46 -7.77 43.29 6.74
N THR A 47 -7.59 43.93 7.91
CA THR A 47 -6.57 43.58 8.90
C THR A 47 -7.06 42.49 9.85
N TRP A 48 -6.18 41.52 10.12
CA TRP A 48 -6.35 40.52 11.17
C TRP A 48 -5.58 40.92 12.42
N THR A 49 -6.20 40.80 13.59
CA THR A 49 -5.52 40.95 14.88
C THR A 49 -5.35 39.58 15.52
N LEU A 50 -4.12 39.23 15.87
CA LEU A 50 -3.78 38.04 16.63
C LEU A 50 -3.63 38.40 18.10
N LYS A 51 -4.35 37.72 18.99
CA LYS A 51 -4.25 37.88 20.45
C LYS A 51 -3.98 36.55 21.11
N VAL A 52 -3.19 36.56 22.17
CA VAL A 52 -2.99 35.38 23.02
C VAL A 52 -4.25 35.16 23.86
N LYS A 53 -4.84 33.97 23.77
CA LYS A 53 -6.01 33.57 24.57
C LYS A 53 -5.56 32.84 25.83
N ASN A 54 -4.58 31.94 25.71
CA ASN A 54 -3.88 31.33 26.83
C ASN A 54 -2.38 31.25 26.51
N PRO A 55 -1.50 31.93 27.28
CA PRO A 55 -0.05 31.90 27.08
C PRO A 55 0.63 30.62 27.61
N GLU A 56 -0.03 29.83 28.46
CA GLU A 56 0.59 28.70 29.14
C GLU A 56 0.90 27.52 28.21
N ASN A 57 2.02 26.84 28.45
CA ASN A 57 2.48 25.66 27.73
C ASN A 57 2.88 24.55 28.72
N SER A 58 2.60 23.29 28.36
CA SER A 58 2.97 22.11 29.16
C SER A 58 4.32 21.48 28.77
N HIS A 59 5.05 22.12 27.86
CA HIS A 59 6.31 21.62 27.31
C HIS A 59 7.13 22.75 26.68
N ASP A 60 8.43 22.54 26.54
CA ASP A 60 9.32 23.50 25.88
C ASP A 60 9.10 23.58 24.36
N ALA A 61 9.59 24.67 23.77
CA ALA A 61 9.64 24.84 22.33
C ALA A 61 10.57 23.79 21.71
N THR A 62 10.20 23.27 20.54
CA THR A 62 11.02 22.27 19.85
C THR A 62 11.95 22.96 18.85
N GLU A 63 13.24 22.73 18.96
CA GLU A 63 14.25 23.30 18.04
C GLU A 63 14.17 22.66 16.65
N ASN A 64 13.93 21.36 16.59
CA ASN A 64 13.81 20.63 15.34
C ASN A 64 12.40 20.71 14.77
N ILE A 65 12.22 21.49 13.70
CA ILE A 65 10.96 21.66 12.97
C ILE A 65 10.40 20.31 12.48
N MET A 66 11.26 19.33 12.17
CA MET A 66 10.86 17.99 11.73
C MET A 66 10.24 17.12 12.83
N ALA A 67 10.28 17.55 14.09
CA ALA A 67 9.50 16.91 15.16
C ALA A 67 7.97 17.09 14.95
N HIS A 68 7.58 18.05 14.11
CA HIS A 68 6.21 18.42 13.83
C HIS A 68 5.76 17.90 12.45
N PRO A 69 4.83 16.92 12.37
CA PRO A 69 4.34 16.31 11.14
C PRO A 69 3.75 17.29 10.11
N SER A 70 3.26 18.46 10.55
CA SER A 70 2.81 19.52 9.64
C SER A 70 3.91 19.95 8.66
N PHE A 71 5.16 19.97 9.13
CA PHE A 71 6.33 20.35 8.33
C PHE A 71 6.98 19.18 7.59
N ARG A 72 6.54 17.94 7.87
CA ARG A 72 7.01 16.73 7.19
C ARG A 72 6.13 16.29 6.03
N LYS A 73 5.03 16.98 5.77
CA LYS A 73 4.09 16.63 4.69
C LYS A 73 4.79 16.72 3.34
N PHE A 74 4.49 15.77 2.47
CA PHE A 74 4.86 15.84 1.07
C PHE A 74 3.93 16.80 0.34
N ASN A 75 4.49 17.63 -0.54
CA ASN A 75 3.70 18.44 -1.47
C ASN A 75 3.11 17.56 -2.60
N GLU A 76 2.35 18.17 -3.51
CA GLU A 76 1.68 17.45 -4.60
C GLU A 76 2.67 16.82 -5.60
N LEU A 77 3.75 17.53 -5.91
CA LEU A 77 4.81 17.04 -6.80
C LEU A 77 5.49 15.80 -6.21
N GLU A 78 5.93 15.91 -4.95
CA GLU A 78 6.56 14.81 -4.22
C GLU A 78 5.62 13.62 -4.06
N THR A 79 4.34 13.89 -3.79
CA THR A 79 3.32 12.82 -3.70
C THR A 79 3.20 12.07 -5.02
N SER A 80 3.22 12.78 -6.15
CA SER A 80 3.15 12.19 -7.49
C SER A 80 4.42 11.39 -7.81
N GLN A 81 5.59 11.92 -7.46
CA GLN A 81 6.87 11.22 -7.61
C GLN A 81 6.93 9.93 -6.76
N ILE A 82 6.48 9.98 -5.50
CA ILE A 82 6.38 8.80 -4.63
C ILE A 82 5.45 7.75 -5.25
N ALA A 83 4.32 8.18 -5.82
CA ALA A 83 3.39 7.27 -6.49
C ALA A 83 4.05 6.56 -7.67
N GLN A 84 4.67 7.32 -8.57
CA GLN A 84 5.36 6.78 -9.75
C GLN A 84 6.48 5.80 -9.34
N MET A 85 7.36 6.21 -8.42
CA MET A 85 8.45 5.35 -7.96
C MET A 85 7.93 4.07 -7.27
N SER A 86 6.85 4.17 -6.49
CA SER A 86 6.22 3.01 -5.87
C SER A 86 5.57 2.07 -6.89
N GLU A 87 5.07 2.59 -8.01
CA GLU A 87 4.52 1.77 -9.10
C GLU A 87 5.63 1.06 -9.87
N SER A 88 6.80 1.69 -10.00
CA SER A 88 8.03 1.07 -10.53
C SER A 88 8.73 0.12 -9.55
N LEU A 89 8.05 -0.29 -8.47
CA LEU A 89 8.55 -1.25 -7.46
C LEU A 89 9.84 -0.81 -6.73
N LEU A 90 10.16 0.49 -6.73
CA LEU A 90 11.30 0.98 -5.95
C LEU A 90 11.03 0.84 -4.46
N LEU A 91 12.07 0.43 -3.72
CA LEU A 91 12.00 0.28 -2.28
C LEU A 91 11.87 1.67 -1.62
N PRO A 92 11.13 1.81 -0.51
CA PRO A 92 10.99 3.08 0.20
C PRO A 92 12.32 3.78 0.54
N ARG A 93 13.39 3.01 0.76
CA ARG A 93 14.74 3.55 0.99
C ARG A 93 15.35 4.20 -0.26
N GLN A 94 15.09 3.66 -1.44
CA GLN A 94 15.50 4.25 -2.71
C GLN A 94 14.69 5.52 -3.01
N ILE A 95 13.37 5.46 -2.76
CA ILE A 95 12.49 6.64 -2.84
C ILE A 95 13.00 7.75 -1.92
N GLN A 96 13.39 7.41 -0.68
CA GLN A 96 13.95 8.36 0.27
C GLN A 96 15.23 9.02 -0.26
N ALA A 97 16.17 8.23 -0.77
CA ALA A 97 17.42 8.75 -1.30
C ALA A 97 17.18 9.74 -2.44
N GLN A 98 16.24 9.43 -3.34
CA GLN A 98 15.87 10.31 -4.45
C GLN A 98 15.18 11.59 -3.99
N LEU A 99 14.31 11.53 -2.97
CA LEU A 99 13.69 12.74 -2.43
C LEU A 99 14.71 13.61 -1.68
N CYS A 100 15.59 13.00 -0.89
CA CYS A 100 16.61 13.72 -0.15
C CYS A 100 17.65 14.40 -1.04
N SER A 101 17.94 13.88 -2.25
CA SER A 101 18.83 14.55 -3.20
C SER A 101 18.22 15.80 -3.84
N GLN A 102 16.89 15.93 -3.81
CA GLN A 102 16.15 17.05 -4.39
C GLN A 102 15.73 18.10 -3.36
N ARG A 103 15.73 17.74 -2.08
CA ARG A 103 15.32 18.62 -0.98
C ARG A 103 16.49 19.42 -0.41
N GLU A 104 16.14 20.54 0.22
CA GLU A 104 17.05 21.26 1.12
C GLU A 104 17.44 20.38 2.31
N SER A 105 18.69 20.53 2.77
CA SER A 105 19.30 19.68 3.81
C SER A 105 18.56 19.70 5.15
N ASP A 106 17.80 20.77 5.42
CA ASP A 106 17.04 20.99 6.66
C ASP A 106 15.66 20.30 6.68
N ARG A 107 15.22 19.72 5.54
CA ARG A 107 13.92 19.03 5.40
C ARG A 107 14.03 17.60 4.85
N PRO A 108 14.90 16.74 5.42
CA PRO A 108 15.09 15.40 4.89
C PRO A 108 13.78 14.59 4.94
N ALA A 109 13.51 13.81 3.90
CA ALA A 109 12.37 12.91 3.88
C ALA A 109 12.57 11.79 4.91
N ILE A 110 11.63 11.62 5.84
CA ILE A 110 11.68 10.56 6.84
C ILE A 110 11.07 9.29 6.26
N LEU A 111 11.81 8.18 6.38
CA LEU A 111 11.41 6.89 5.82
C LEU A 111 10.01 6.44 6.27
N GLN A 112 9.67 6.65 7.54
CA GLN A 112 8.34 6.31 8.06
C GLN A 112 7.21 7.10 7.39
N ASP A 113 7.45 8.37 7.07
CA ASP A 113 6.45 9.19 6.38
C ASP A 113 6.27 8.74 4.92
N ILE A 114 7.36 8.28 4.27
CA ILE A 114 7.28 7.65 2.93
C ILE A 114 6.44 6.37 3.00
N TYR A 115 6.68 5.49 3.97
CA TYR A 115 5.85 4.30 4.18
C TYR A 115 4.37 4.65 4.36
N ASN A 116 4.07 5.67 5.17
CA ASN A 116 2.72 6.14 5.41
C ASN A 116 2.09 6.72 4.13
N GLN A 117 2.85 7.47 3.34
CA GLN A 117 2.39 8.07 2.10
C GLN A 117 2.12 7.01 1.03
N VAL A 118 3.03 6.05 0.83
CA VAL A 118 2.82 4.90 -0.07
C VAL A 118 1.58 4.10 0.34
N LYS A 119 1.40 3.87 1.64
CA LYS A 119 0.21 3.19 2.17
C LYS A 119 -1.07 3.98 1.87
N LYS A 120 -1.04 5.30 2.00
CA LYS A 120 -2.16 6.19 1.67
C LYS A 120 -2.48 6.12 0.17
N ILE A 121 -1.49 6.27 -0.70
CA ILE A 121 -1.63 6.18 -2.15
C ILE A 121 -2.27 4.84 -2.56
N LYS A 122 -1.76 3.72 -2.03
CA LYS A 122 -2.33 2.38 -2.29
C LYS A 122 -3.78 2.25 -1.81
N LYS A 123 -4.12 2.84 -0.66
CA LYS A 123 -5.50 2.85 -0.15
C LYS A 123 -6.43 3.67 -1.03
N ASP A 124 -5.98 4.85 -1.47
CA ASP A 124 -6.76 5.75 -2.30
C ASP A 124 -6.99 5.13 -3.69
N LYS A 125 -5.98 4.45 -4.26
CA LYS A 125 -6.11 3.69 -5.53
C LYS A 125 -7.17 2.59 -5.46
N LEU A 126 -7.33 1.94 -4.31
CA LEU A 126 -8.36 0.93 -4.11
C LEU A 126 -9.78 1.52 -4.04
N LYS A 127 -9.94 2.82 -3.79
CA LYS A 127 -11.27 3.49 -3.64
C LYS A 127 -12.21 2.75 -2.69
N GLY A 128 -11.67 2.19 -1.61
CA GLY A 128 -12.42 1.40 -0.63
C GLY A 128 -12.69 -0.06 -1.00
N ARG A 129 -12.33 -0.52 -2.21
CA ARG A 129 -12.43 -1.93 -2.63
C ARG A 129 -11.41 -2.81 -1.90
N ARG A 130 -11.72 -4.10 -1.77
CA ARG A 130 -10.76 -5.06 -1.21
C ARG A 130 -9.63 -5.30 -2.24
N PRO A 131 -8.37 -5.47 -1.80
CA PRO A 131 -7.26 -5.72 -2.73
C PRO A 131 -7.46 -6.94 -3.64
N ILE A 132 -8.12 -7.99 -3.15
CA ILE A 132 -8.36 -9.22 -3.94
C ILE A 132 -9.37 -8.97 -5.07
N ASP A 133 -10.39 -8.14 -4.83
CA ASP A 133 -11.38 -7.78 -5.85
C ASP A 133 -10.72 -6.95 -6.95
N SER A 134 -9.88 -5.97 -6.56
CA SER A 134 -9.10 -5.19 -7.52
C SER A 134 -8.12 -6.05 -8.32
N LEU A 135 -7.55 -7.10 -7.72
CA LEU A 135 -6.68 -8.04 -8.45
C LEU A 135 -7.49 -8.81 -9.50
N ILE A 136 -8.67 -9.33 -9.15
CA ILE A 136 -9.54 -10.04 -10.09
C ILE A 136 -10.00 -9.12 -11.23
N ASP A 137 -10.32 -7.86 -10.94
CA ASP A 137 -10.66 -6.87 -11.97
C ASP A 137 -9.49 -6.68 -12.95
N THR A 138 -8.25 -6.56 -12.44
CA THR A 138 -7.05 -6.46 -13.28
C THR A 138 -6.82 -7.74 -14.10
N LEU A 139 -6.98 -8.93 -13.51
CA LEU A 139 -6.85 -10.19 -14.24
C LEU A 139 -7.84 -10.29 -15.40
N LYS A 140 -9.08 -9.81 -15.20
CA LYS A 140 -10.09 -9.75 -16.28
C LYS A 140 -9.69 -8.75 -17.37
N GLN A 141 -9.23 -7.56 -17.00
CA GLN A 141 -8.82 -6.51 -17.94
C GLN A 141 -7.64 -6.95 -18.81
N GLU A 142 -6.68 -7.66 -18.23
CA GLU A 142 -5.46 -8.14 -18.89
C GLU A 142 -5.63 -9.54 -19.52
N ASN A 143 -6.88 -10.03 -19.68
CA ASN A 143 -7.21 -11.32 -20.30
C ASN A 143 -6.50 -12.55 -19.67
N PHE A 144 -6.24 -12.51 -18.36
CA PHE A 144 -5.75 -13.68 -17.65
C PHE A 144 -6.86 -14.72 -17.50
N VAL A 145 -6.47 -15.99 -17.61
CA VAL A 145 -7.32 -17.10 -17.22
C VAL A 145 -7.17 -17.28 -15.71
N TRP A 146 -8.29 -17.27 -14.98
CA TRP A 146 -8.26 -17.38 -13.53
C TRP A 146 -9.41 -18.22 -12.98
N SER A 147 -9.28 -18.70 -11.76
CA SER A 147 -10.31 -19.42 -11.01
C SER A 147 -10.12 -19.23 -9.52
N SER A 148 -11.21 -19.18 -8.76
CA SER A 148 -11.15 -18.92 -7.32
C SER A 148 -11.97 -19.94 -6.55
N ALA A 149 -11.45 -20.42 -5.41
CA ALA A 149 -12.23 -21.11 -4.40
C ALA A 149 -12.65 -20.13 -3.31
N ARG A 150 -13.83 -20.36 -2.74
CA ARG A 150 -14.40 -19.57 -1.65
C ARG A 150 -14.68 -20.46 -0.45
N ASP A 151 -14.61 -19.90 0.75
CA ASP A 151 -15.10 -20.56 1.95
C ASP A 151 -16.63 -20.43 2.08
N LEU A 152 -17.17 -21.01 3.17
CA LEU A 152 -18.60 -21.00 3.49
C LEU A 152 -19.15 -19.57 3.69
N GLU A 153 -18.29 -18.61 4.03
CA GLU A 153 -18.63 -17.21 4.24
C GLU A 153 -18.53 -16.40 2.92
N GLY A 154 -18.13 -17.05 1.83
CA GLY A 154 -17.98 -16.44 0.51
C GLY A 154 -16.67 -15.68 0.32
N HIS A 155 -15.72 -15.77 1.25
CA HIS A 155 -14.40 -15.18 1.11
C HIS A 155 -13.52 -16.02 0.20
N ILE A 156 -12.81 -15.37 -0.72
CA ILE A 156 -11.83 -16.04 -1.59
C ILE A 156 -10.66 -16.51 -0.72
N ASN A 157 -10.46 -17.82 -0.65
CA ASN A 157 -9.39 -18.44 0.11
C ASN A 157 -8.33 -19.10 -0.78
N THR A 158 -8.61 -19.26 -2.08
CA THR A 158 -7.65 -19.72 -3.07
C THR A 158 -7.91 -19.02 -4.40
N LEU A 159 -6.87 -18.56 -5.08
CA LEU A 159 -6.95 -17.90 -6.39
C LEU A 159 -5.86 -18.41 -7.31
N PHE A 160 -6.26 -19.12 -8.37
CA PHE A 160 -5.40 -19.52 -9.48
C PHE A 160 -5.49 -18.51 -10.62
N PHE A 161 -4.36 -18.20 -11.25
CA PHE A 161 -4.34 -17.38 -12.47
C PHE A 161 -3.11 -17.68 -13.34
N THR A 162 -3.28 -17.56 -14.65
CA THR A 162 -2.25 -17.73 -15.67
C THR A 162 -2.56 -16.87 -16.89
N HIS A 163 -1.52 -16.44 -17.59
CA HIS A 163 -1.67 -15.70 -18.85
C HIS A 163 -1.76 -16.70 -20.02
N PRO A 164 -2.63 -16.47 -21.04
CA PRO A 164 -2.73 -17.38 -22.19
C PRO A 164 -1.39 -17.65 -22.90
N LEU A 165 -0.51 -16.65 -22.98
CA LEU A 165 0.86 -16.83 -23.51
C LEU A 165 1.68 -17.81 -22.66
N ALA A 166 1.54 -17.77 -21.34
CA ALA A 166 2.27 -18.64 -20.44
C ALA A 166 1.82 -20.11 -20.57
N ILE A 167 0.52 -20.35 -20.81
CA ILE A 167 0.01 -21.67 -21.17
C ILE A 167 0.69 -22.17 -22.45
N LYS A 168 0.73 -21.35 -23.51
CA LYS A 168 1.39 -21.69 -24.79
C LYS A 168 2.87 -22.02 -24.59
N LEU A 169 3.57 -21.26 -23.74
CA LEU A 169 4.98 -21.51 -23.44
C LEU A 169 5.17 -22.84 -22.69
N LEU A 170 4.35 -23.13 -21.67
CA LEU A 170 4.43 -24.42 -20.96
C LEU A 170 4.13 -25.61 -21.88
N HIS A 171 3.19 -25.46 -22.82
CA HIS A 171 2.92 -26.49 -23.84
C HIS A 171 4.07 -26.67 -24.83
N GLY A 172 4.70 -25.57 -25.25
CA GLY A 172 5.85 -25.61 -26.16
C GLY A 172 7.13 -26.12 -25.53
N PHE A 173 7.28 -25.99 -24.20
CA PHE A 173 8.46 -26.43 -23.45
C PHE A 173 8.09 -27.29 -22.23
N PRO A 174 7.54 -28.51 -22.44
CA PRO A 174 7.03 -29.35 -21.35
C PRO A 174 8.12 -30.12 -20.59
N HIS A 175 9.39 -30.04 -21.03
CA HIS A 175 10.46 -30.93 -20.57
C HIS A 175 10.86 -30.72 -19.11
N VAL A 176 10.89 -29.47 -18.66
CA VAL A 176 11.28 -29.12 -17.29
C VAL A 176 10.32 -28.07 -16.76
N ILE A 177 9.57 -28.45 -15.73
CA ILE A 177 8.68 -27.57 -14.98
C ILE A 177 9.15 -27.59 -13.53
N LEU A 178 9.35 -26.41 -12.97
CA LEU A 178 9.62 -26.23 -11.55
C LEU A 178 8.43 -25.57 -10.87
N MET A 179 8.22 -25.99 -9.63
CA MET A 179 7.11 -25.57 -8.81
C MET A 179 7.68 -25.19 -7.45
N ASP A 180 7.51 -23.93 -7.09
CA ASP A 180 7.98 -23.40 -5.81
C ASP A 180 6.82 -22.76 -5.05
N CYS A 181 6.88 -22.85 -3.73
CA CYS A 181 5.87 -22.27 -2.85
C CYS A 181 6.55 -21.25 -1.95
N THR A 182 6.27 -19.97 -2.22
CA THR A 182 6.83 -18.88 -1.40
C THR A 182 5.85 -18.53 -0.28
N TYR A 183 6.33 -18.58 0.97
CA TYR A 183 5.52 -18.26 2.13
C TYR A 183 5.68 -16.79 2.59
N LYS A 184 4.63 -16.23 3.20
CA LYS A 184 4.62 -14.90 3.88
C LYS A 184 4.94 -13.67 3.02
N THR A 185 4.90 -13.76 1.70
CA THR A 185 5.21 -12.63 0.81
C THR A 185 4.05 -11.66 0.59
N ASN A 186 2.81 -12.04 0.94
CA ASN A 186 1.61 -11.20 0.75
C ASN A 186 0.94 -10.78 2.06
N LYS A 187 0.07 -9.75 1.96
CA LYS A 187 -0.69 -9.17 3.09
C LYS A 187 -1.50 -10.20 3.89
N TYR A 188 -1.94 -11.28 3.24
CA TYR A 188 -2.78 -12.32 3.83
C TYR A 188 -1.97 -13.49 4.40
N LYS A 189 -0.63 -13.45 4.28
CA LYS A 189 0.29 -14.53 4.68
C LYS A 189 -0.05 -15.87 4.01
N MET A 190 -0.65 -15.82 2.82
CA MET A 190 -1.01 -17.00 2.04
C MET A 190 0.22 -17.54 1.31
N PRO A 191 0.40 -18.86 1.21
CA PRO A 191 1.37 -19.44 0.29
C PRO A 191 1.08 -19.02 -1.17
N LEU A 192 2.10 -18.54 -1.87
CA LEU A 192 2.03 -18.29 -3.31
C LEU A 192 2.76 -19.42 -4.03
N PHE A 193 1.98 -20.33 -4.60
CA PHE A 193 2.46 -21.40 -5.46
C PHE A 193 2.74 -20.86 -6.86
N HIS A 194 3.96 -21.08 -7.34
CA HIS A 194 4.44 -20.56 -8.61
C HIS A 194 4.96 -21.72 -9.46
N ILE A 195 4.34 -21.87 -10.65
CA ILE A 195 4.77 -22.82 -11.68
C ILE A 195 5.57 -22.03 -12.71
N PHE A 196 6.79 -22.46 -12.99
CA PHE A 196 7.64 -21.86 -14.02
C PHE A 196 8.32 -22.93 -14.88
N GLY A 197 8.57 -22.60 -16.14
CA GLY A 197 9.18 -23.49 -17.12
C GLY A 197 10.51 -22.95 -17.63
N PHE A 198 11.21 -23.79 -18.41
CA PHE A 198 12.48 -23.45 -19.06
C PHE A 198 12.33 -23.54 -20.57
N SER A 199 12.81 -22.52 -21.28
CA SER A 199 12.93 -22.59 -22.74
C SER A 199 14.11 -23.46 -23.16
N SER A 200 14.16 -23.82 -24.45
CA SER A 200 15.33 -24.46 -25.08
C SER A 200 16.61 -23.61 -25.03
N THR A 201 16.50 -22.32 -24.72
CA THR A 201 17.62 -21.39 -24.52
C THR A 201 17.99 -21.22 -23.05
N ASN A 202 17.53 -22.12 -22.17
CA ASN A 202 17.74 -22.10 -20.73
C ASN A 202 17.27 -20.80 -20.05
N LYS A 203 16.23 -20.15 -20.63
CA LYS A 203 15.58 -18.99 -20.03
C LYS A 203 14.36 -19.44 -19.23
N THR A 204 14.21 -18.91 -18.03
CA THR A 204 13.03 -19.18 -17.19
C THR A 204 11.86 -18.29 -17.61
N PHE A 205 10.65 -18.84 -17.53
CA PHE A 205 9.43 -18.07 -17.72
C PHE A 205 8.36 -18.48 -16.70
N SER A 206 7.54 -17.52 -16.27
CA SER A 206 6.42 -17.79 -15.36
C SER A 206 5.28 -18.44 -16.13
N GLY A 207 4.84 -19.59 -15.64
CA GLY A 207 3.76 -20.40 -16.22
C GLY A 207 2.40 -20.10 -15.60
N ALA A 208 2.27 -20.29 -14.29
CA ALA A 208 1.02 -20.07 -13.58
C ALA A 208 1.27 -19.75 -12.11
N PHE A 209 0.28 -19.15 -11.47
CA PHE A 209 0.32 -18.75 -10.08
C PHE A 209 -0.93 -19.23 -9.35
N CYS A 210 -0.78 -19.59 -8.08
CA CYS A 210 -1.90 -19.89 -7.20
C CYS A 210 -1.64 -19.33 -5.80
N LEU A 211 -2.48 -18.40 -5.35
CA LEU A 211 -2.57 -18.04 -3.94
C LEU A 211 -3.38 -19.12 -3.23
N MET A 212 -2.76 -19.85 -2.33
CA MET A 212 -3.40 -20.97 -1.61
C MET A 212 -3.74 -20.59 -0.17
N LYS A 213 -4.77 -21.22 0.38
CA LYS A 213 -5.11 -21.07 1.81
C LYS A 213 -4.00 -21.61 2.72
N ASN A 214 -3.45 -22.77 2.36
CA ASN A 214 -2.47 -23.51 3.15
C ASN A 214 -1.65 -24.46 2.26
N GLU A 215 -0.55 -24.98 2.79
CA GLU A 215 0.35 -25.94 2.13
C GLU A 215 -0.11 -27.38 2.45
N THR A 216 -1.31 -27.73 2.00
CA THR A 216 -1.85 -29.09 2.18
C THR A 216 -2.04 -29.75 0.82
N GLU A 217 -1.98 -31.08 0.78
CA GLU A 217 -2.20 -31.86 -0.45
C GLU A 217 -3.49 -31.45 -1.21
N PRO A 218 -4.67 -31.27 -0.56
CA PRO A 218 -5.85 -30.79 -1.27
C PRO A 218 -5.68 -29.43 -1.95
N SER A 219 -4.93 -28.51 -1.36
CA SER A 219 -4.66 -27.18 -1.95
C SER A 219 -3.78 -27.30 -3.20
N TYR A 220 -2.74 -28.14 -3.16
CA TYR A 220 -1.89 -28.39 -4.33
C TYR A 220 -2.66 -29.11 -5.43
N THR A 221 -3.42 -30.15 -5.09
CA THR A 221 -4.26 -30.89 -6.03
C THR A 221 -5.25 -29.96 -6.73
N TRP A 222 -5.90 -29.06 -5.97
CA TRP A 222 -6.78 -28.07 -6.57
C TRP A 222 -6.02 -27.15 -7.54
N ALA A 223 -4.86 -26.63 -7.15
CA ALA A 223 -4.06 -25.73 -7.98
C ALA A 223 -3.60 -26.38 -9.29
N LEU A 224 -3.11 -27.62 -9.21
CA LEU A 224 -2.66 -28.40 -10.37
C LEU A 224 -3.83 -28.77 -11.28
N ASN A 225 -4.98 -29.16 -10.71
CA ASN A 225 -6.19 -29.41 -11.49
C ASN A 225 -6.67 -28.15 -12.23
N GLN A 226 -6.59 -26.97 -11.60
CA GLN A 226 -6.89 -25.72 -12.31
C GLN A 226 -5.95 -25.51 -13.47
N TYR A 227 -4.64 -25.76 -13.30
CA TYR A 227 -3.69 -25.67 -14.39
C TYR A 227 -4.07 -26.61 -15.55
N ILE A 228 -4.27 -27.90 -15.28
CA ILE A 228 -4.60 -28.92 -16.30
C ILE A 228 -5.89 -28.55 -17.05
N VAL A 229 -6.96 -28.23 -16.33
CA VAL A 229 -8.26 -27.91 -16.95
C VAL A 229 -8.18 -26.65 -17.81
N LYS A 230 -7.45 -25.62 -17.34
CA LYS A 230 -7.32 -24.36 -18.06
C LYS A 230 -6.32 -24.43 -19.21
N SER A 231 -5.30 -25.28 -19.12
CA SER A 231 -4.33 -25.51 -20.19
C SER A 231 -4.92 -26.35 -21.32
N CYS A 232 -5.78 -27.33 -21.01
CA CYS A 232 -6.36 -28.26 -21.99
C CYS A 232 -7.66 -27.77 -22.67
N SER A 233 -8.06 -26.50 -22.56
CA SER A 233 -9.29 -26.02 -23.20
C SER A 233 -9.28 -26.22 -24.74
N PRO A 234 -10.40 -26.63 -25.37
CA PRO A 234 -10.42 -27.27 -26.70
C PRO A 234 -10.05 -26.36 -27.88
N SER A 235 -9.92 -25.04 -27.67
CA SER A 235 -9.58 -24.09 -28.73
C SER A 235 -8.09 -24.07 -29.11
N SER A 236 -7.29 -24.96 -28.53
CA SER A 236 -5.82 -24.97 -28.67
C SER A 236 -5.29 -26.04 -29.63
N TYR A 237 -6.16 -26.92 -30.14
CA TYR A 237 -5.79 -28.02 -31.06
C TYR A 237 -6.24 -27.75 -32.50
N CYS A 238 -6.18 -26.49 -32.94
CA CYS A 238 -6.11 -26.17 -34.36
C CYS A 238 -4.81 -25.42 -34.58
N TYR A 239 -3.76 -26.15 -34.94
CA TYR A 239 -2.80 -25.88 -36.03
C TYR A 239 -1.76 -27.00 -36.05
#